data_AF-A0A0G0TAG6-F1
#
_entry.id   AF-A0A0G0TAG6-F1
#
_cell.length_a   1.000
_cell.length_b   1.000
_cell.length_c   1.000
_cell.angle_alpha   90.00
_cell.angle_beta   90.00
_cell.angle_gamma   90.00
#
_symmetry.space_group_name_H-M   'P 1'
#
loop_
_entity.id
_entity.type
_entity.pdbx_description
1 polymer ?
#
loop_
_entity_poly.entity_id
_entity_poly.type
_entity_poly.pdbx_seq_one_letter_code
_entity_poly.pdbx_strand_id
1 'polypeptide(L)'
;MNRIHKNLSAGRWNNFSLAEQLANVGSEAGRAINWRGKNAEFSNLAAERALELAELTISDPKNRRRLKELTRMREMLADYFFGSNEYSSSDQLWQKYFLSFNWAARKDK
;
A
#
# COMPACT_ATOMS: atom_id res chain seq x y z
N MET A 1 13.54 -8.71 5.73
CA MET A 1 12.51 -9.14 4.76
C MET A 1 13.14 -9.18 3.38
N ASN A 2 13.00 -10.30 2.66
CA ASN A 2 13.44 -10.41 1.27
C ASN A 2 12.53 -9.54 0.41
N ARG A 3 13.08 -8.52 -0.28
CA ARG A 3 12.32 -7.70 -1.22
C ARG A 3 11.87 -8.55 -2.40
N ILE A 4 10.55 -8.75 -2.54
CA ILE A 4 9.95 -9.53 -3.63
C ILE A 4 10.22 -8.83 -4.98
N HIS A 5 10.47 -7.51 -4.96
CA HIS A 5 10.80 -6.75 -6.16
C HIS A 5 12.16 -6.03 -6.08
N LYS A 6 13.25 -6.75 -6.38
CA LYS A 6 14.60 -6.19 -6.50
C LYS A 6 14.69 -4.98 -7.48
N ASN A 7 13.80 -4.93 -8.48
CA ASN A 7 13.78 -3.87 -9.51
C ASN A 7 12.90 -2.65 -9.16
N LEU A 8 11.98 -2.72 -8.18
CA LEU A 8 11.22 -1.54 -7.74
C LEU A 8 12.09 -0.58 -6.92
N SER A 9 13.11 -1.13 -6.23
CA SER A 9 14.11 -0.36 -5.49
C SER A 9 15.18 0.32 -6.36
N ALA A 10 15.13 0.20 -7.68
CA ALA A 10 16.10 0.79 -8.62
C ALA A 10 15.82 2.27 -8.95
N GLY A 11 15.36 3.06 -7.99
CA GLY A 11 15.18 4.52 -8.11
C GLY A 11 13.86 4.99 -8.77
N ARG A 12 13.22 4.19 -9.63
CA ARG A 12 11.96 4.59 -10.31
C ARG A 12 10.83 4.94 -9.33
N TRP A 13 10.75 4.26 -8.19
CA TRP A 13 9.70 4.51 -7.20
C TRP A 13 9.71 5.95 -6.67
N ASN A 14 10.90 6.55 -6.52
CA ASN A 14 11.06 7.90 -6.01
C ASN A 14 10.66 8.98 -7.04
N ASN A 15 10.48 8.61 -8.31
CA ASN A 15 10.00 9.53 -9.34
C ASN A 15 8.48 9.73 -9.30
N PHE A 16 7.73 8.80 -8.70
CA PHE A 16 6.29 8.95 -8.53
C PHE A 16 5.97 10.03 -7.49
N SER A 17 4.94 10.84 -7.72
CA SER A 17 4.36 11.68 -6.67
C SER A 17 3.86 10.82 -5.49
N LEU A 18 3.67 11.43 -4.32
CA LEU A 18 3.09 10.72 -3.16
C LEU A 18 1.71 10.10 -3.51
N ALA A 19 0.89 10.81 -4.29
CA ALA A 19 -0.40 10.30 -4.73
C ALA A 19 -0.25 9.04 -5.60
N GLU A 20 0.69 9.03 -6.55
CA GLU A 20 0.98 7.85 -7.36
C GLU A 20 1.55 6.69 -6.53
N GLN A 21 2.43 6.97 -5.56
CA GLN A 21 2.94 5.95 -4.64
C GLN A 21 1.79 5.29 -3.86
N LEU A 22 0.91 6.09 -3.27
CA LEU A 22 -0.24 5.59 -2.50
C LEU A 22 -1.32 4.93 -3.37
N ALA A 23 -1.52 5.38 -4.61
CA ALA A 23 -2.39 4.72 -5.59
C ALA A 23 -1.89 3.31 -5.93
N ASN A 24 -0.58 3.13 -6.09
CA ASN A 24 0.03 1.83 -6.34
C ASN A 24 -0.05 0.91 -5.10
N VAL A 25 0.21 1.43 -3.89
CA VAL A 25 -0.01 0.69 -2.63
C VAL A 25 -1.45 0.20 -2.55
N GLY A 26 -2.41 1.09 -2.82
CA GLY A 26 -3.83 0.79 -2.81
C GLY A 26 -4.25 -0.24 -3.84
N SER A 27 -3.58 -0.29 -5.00
CA SER A 27 -3.84 -1.30 -6.03
C SER A 27 -3.47 -2.71 -5.57
N GLU A 28 -2.36 -2.87 -4.84
CA GLU A 28 -1.99 -4.16 -4.24
C GLU A 28 -2.91 -4.51 -3.06
N ALA A 29 -3.27 -3.54 -2.21
CA ALA A 29 -4.24 -3.77 -1.13
C ALA A 29 -5.61 -4.22 -1.69
N GLY A 30 -6.09 -3.59 -2.76
CA GLY A 30 -7.30 -3.99 -3.47
C GLY A 30 -7.19 -5.38 -4.10
N ARG A 31 -6.03 -5.73 -4.67
CA ARG A 31 -5.77 -7.11 -5.16
C ARG A 31 -5.86 -8.12 -4.04
N ALA A 32 -5.27 -7.83 -2.88
CA ALA A 32 -5.32 -8.72 -1.73
C ALA A 32 -6.78 -8.96 -1.27
N ILE A 33 -7.56 -7.89 -1.12
CA ILE A 33 -8.99 -7.97 -0.80
C ILE A 33 -9.75 -8.85 -1.82
N ASN A 34 -9.52 -8.65 -3.11
CA ASN A 34 -10.20 -9.40 -4.17
C ASN A 34 -9.91 -10.91 -4.16
N TRP A 35 -8.77 -11.33 -3.64
CA TRP A 35 -8.34 -12.73 -3.57
C TRP A 35 -8.66 -13.40 -2.22
N ARG A 36 -8.94 -12.66 -1.16
CA ARG A 36 -9.07 -13.16 0.22
C ARG A 36 -10.05 -14.33 0.39
N GLY A 37 -11.15 -14.35 -0.37
CA GLY A 37 -12.14 -15.45 -0.38
C GLY A 37 -12.01 -16.43 -1.55
N LYS A 38 -11.02 -16.27 -2.42
CA LYS A 38 -10.85 -17.04 -3.67
C LYS A 38 -9.57 -17.87 -3.66
N ASN A 39 -8.47 -17.26 -3.23
CA ASN A 39 -7.16 -17.90 -3.10
C ASN A 39 -6.36 -17.14 -2.03
N ALA A 40 -6.18 -17.76 -0.87
CA ALA A 40 -5.50 -17.16 0.27
C ALA A 40 -4.01 -16.86 -0.02
N GLU A 41 -3.33 -17.71 -0.78
CA GLU A 41 -1.94 -17.48 -1.18
C GLU A 41 -1.80 -16.20 -2.02
N PHE A 42 -2.67 -16.02 -3.01
CA PHE A 42 -2.65 -14.82 -3.86
C PHE A 42 -3.04 -13.56 -3.09
N SER A 43 -3.97 -13.69 -2.14
CA SER A 43 -4.29 -12.61 -1.20
C SER A 43 -3.07 -12.20 -0.40
N ASN A 44 -2.36 -13.16 0.19
CA ASN A 44 -1.19 -12.91 1.03
C ASN A 44 -0.05 -12.29 0.22
N LEU A 45 0.25 -12.81 -0.97
CA LEU A 45 1.27 -12.26 -1.86
C LEU A 45 0.98 -10.80 -2.25
N ALA A 46 -0.28 -10.46 -2.54
CA ALA A 46 -0.65 -9.08 -2.83
C ALA A 46 -0.57 -8.18 -1.58
N ALA A 47 -0.94 -8.68 -0.40
CA ALA A 47 -0.81 -7.94 0.85
C ALA A 47 0.65 -7.67 1.22
N GLU A 48 1.54 -8.65 1.05
CA GLU A 48 2.99 -8.48 1.22
C GLU A 48 3.55 -7.42 0.27
N ARG A 49 3.12 -7.41 -1.00
CA ARG A 49 3.50 -6.36 -1.96
C ARG A 49 3.00 -4.98 -1.54
N ALA A 50 1.76 -4.86 -1.07
CA ALA A 50 1.23 -3.59 -0.57
C ALA A 50 2.10 -3.03 0.57
N LEU A 51 2.53 -3.90 1.50
CA LEU A 51 3.41 -3.57 2.60
C LEU A 51 4.82 -3.18 2.14
N GLU A 52 5.39 -3.88 1.15
CA GLU A 52 6.68 -3.54 0.54
C GLU A 52 6.62 -2.14 -0.11
N LEU A 53 5.57 -1.86 -0.88
CA LEU A 53 5.38 -0.54 -1.50
C LEU A 53 5.19 0.56 -0.46
N ALA A 54 4.50 0.27 0.66
CA ALA A 54 4.38 1.20 1.78
C ALA A 54 5.75 1.49 2.42
N GLU A 55 6.62 0.48 2.61
CA GLU A 55 7.99 0.67 3.09
C GLU A 55 8.83 1.52 2.15
N LEU A 56 8.75 1.28 0.83
CA LEU A 56 9.43 2.11 -0.17
C LEU A 56 8.94 3.56 -0.11
N THR A 57 7.64 3.77 0.08
CA THR A 57 7.03 5.10 0.24
C THR A 57 7.50 5.80 1.52
N ILE A 58 7.58 5.07 2.64
CA ILE A 58 8.11 5.57 3.92
C ILE A 58 9.59 5.93 3.80
N SER A 59 10.37 5.13 3.07
CA SER A 59 11.80 5.30 2.91
C SER A 59 12.18 6.44 1.96
N ASP A 60 11.23 6.93 1.16
CA ASP A 60 11.48 8.02 0.22
C ASP A 60 11.78 9.34 0.97
N PRO A 61 12.96 9.95 0.79
CA PRO A 61 13.34 11.18 1.48
C PRO A 61 12.34 12.33 1.35
N LYS A 62 11.59 12.41 0.24
CA LYS A 62 10.59 13.48 0.04
C LYS A 62 9.40 13.37 0.99
N ASN A 63 9.15 12.17 1.54
CA ASN A 63 8.01 11.88 2.39
C ASN A 63 8.32 12.00 3.90
N ARG A 64 9.54 12.42 4.28
CA ARG A 64 9.97 12.54 5.71
C ARG A 64 9.03 13.37 6.59
N ARG A 65 8.31 14.34 6.02
CA ARG A 65 7.34 15.18 6.76
C ARG A 65 5.96 14.53 6.96
N ARG A 66 5.76 13.29 6.51
CA ARG A 66 4.48 12.54 6.56
C ARG A 66 4.63 11.16 7.19
N LEU A 67 5.78 10.87 7.81
CA LEU A 67 6.09 9.53 8.33
C LEU A 67 5.04 9.02 9.31
N LYS A 68 4.52 9.87 10.20
CA LYS A 68 3.48 9.49 11.18
C LYS A 68 2.25 8.87 10.51
N GLU A 69 1.78 9.46 9.42
CA GLU A 69 0.60 8.96 8.69
C GLU A 69 0.95 7.72 7.88
N LEU A 70 2.10 7.71 7.21
CA LEU A 70 2.53 6.60 6.37
C LEU A 70 2.83 5.32 7.18
N THR A 71 3.46 5.45 8.34
CA THR A 71 3.74 4.31 9.22
C THR A 71 2.46 3.77 9.83
N ARG A 72 1.49 4.63 10.20
CA ARG A 72 0.17 4.20 10.66
C ARG A 72 -0.61 3.46 9.58
N MET A 73 -0.63 4.00 8.36
CA MET A 73 -1.25 3.32 7.22
C MET A 73 -0.63 1.92 7.03
N ARG A 74 0.70 1.80 7.07
CA ARG A 74 1.39 0.51 6.96
C ARG A 74 1.00 -0.44 8.11
N GLU A 75 1.00 0.05 9.35
CA GLU A 75 0.63 -0.74 10.53
C GLU A 75 -0.80 -1.27 10.43
N MET A 76 -1.75 -0.39 10.08
CA MET A 76 -3.15 -0.77 9.89
C MET A 76 -3.34 -1.76 8.73
N LEU A 77 -2.56 -1.65 7.65
CA LEU A 77 -2.57 -2.65 6.58
C LEU A 77 -2.05 -4.00 7.10
N ALA A 78 -0.96 -4.01 7.87
CA ALA A 78 -0.39 -5.23 8.42
C ALA A 78 -1.37 -5.92 9.38
N ASP A 79 -1.98 -5.16 10.29
CA ASP A 79 -3.05 -5.64 11.18
C ASP A 79 -4.25 -6.17 10.38
N TYR A 80 -4.67 -5.45 9.34
CA TYR A 80 -5.84 -5.84 8.54
C TYR A 80 -5.67 -7.13 7.72
N PHE A 81 -4.46 -7.40 7.22
CA PHE A 81 -4.20 -8.57 6.38
C PHE A 81 -3.64 -9.76 7.16
N PHE A 82 -2.89 -9.51 8.24
CA PHE A 82 -2.12 -10.55 8.94
C PHE A 82 -2.34 -10.56 10.46
N GLY A 83 -3.04 -9.56 11.01
CA GLY A 83 -3.37 -9.45 12.42
C GLY A 83 -4.80 -9.86 12.74
N SER A 84 -5.24 -9.50 13.95
CA SER A 84 -6.59 -9.69 14.46
C SER A 84 -7.56 -8.59 14.03
N ASN A 85 -7.11 -7.63 13.21
CA ASN A 85 -7.86 -6.43 12.83
C ASN A 85 -8.27 -5.60 14.06
N GLU A 86 -7.33 -5.38 14.99
CA GLU A 86 -7.52 -4.61 16.23
C GLU A 86 -8.01 -3.19 15.95
N TYR A 87 -7.60 -2.62 14.82
CA TYR A 87 -8.02 -1.29 14.40
C TYR A 87 -9.38 -1.25 13.67
N SER A 88 -10.09 -2.38 13.59
CA SER A 88 -11.44 -2.49 13.02
C SER A 88 -11.56 -1.93 11.59
N SER A 89 -10.54 -2.20 10.76
CA SER A 89 -10.56 -1.85 9.34
C SER A 89 -11.53 -2.73 8.54
N SER A 90 -11.93 -2.27 7.35
CA SER A 90 -12.81 -3.00 6.43
C SER A 90 -12.37 -2.83 4.97
N ASP A 91 -12.87 -3.69 4.09
CA ASP A 91 -12.59 -3.61 2.65
C ASP A 91 -13.02 -2.26 2.09
N GLN A 92 -14.22 -1.80 2.47
CA GLN A 92 -14.77 -0.53 2.03
C GLN A 92 -13.94 0.66 2.53
N LEU A 93 -13.41 0.59 3.75
CA LEU A 93 -12.53 1.62 4.31
C LEU A 93 -11.26 1.75 3.47
N TRP A 94 -10.59 0.64 3.16
CA TRP A 94 -9.38 0.65 2.36
C TRP A 94 -9.62 1.09 0.92
N GLN A 95 -10.70 0.60 0.30
CA GLN A 95 -11.10 1.03 -1.04
C GLN A 95 -11.34 2.54 -1.08
N LYS A 96 -12.10 3.10 -0.13
CA LYS A 96 -12.38 4.54 -0.06
C LYS A 96 -11.11 5.36 0.18
N TYR A 97 -10.26 4.92 1.11
CA TYR A 97 -9.00 5.58 1.42
C TYR A 97 -8.09 5.67 0.18
N PHE A 98 -7.87 4.57 -0.52
CA PHE A 98 -6.97 4.53 -1.68
C PHE A 98 -7.58 5.10 -2.97
N LEU A 99 -8.91 5.08 -3.12
CA LEU A 99 -9.58 5.69 -4.28
C LEU A 99 -9.26 7.18 -4.39
N SER A 100 -9.15 7.89 -3.26
CA SER A 100 -8.79 9.31 -3.24
C SER A 100 -7.42 9.57 -3.87
N PHE A 101 -6.45 8.69 -3.62
CA PHE A 101 -5.11 8.78 -4.22
C PHE A 101 -5.09 8.35 -5.68
N ASN A 102 -5.88 7.35 -6.07
CA ASN A 102 -6.06 6.98 -7.48
C ASN A 102 -6.59 8.16 -8.31
N TRP A 103 -7.57 8.88 -7.78
CA TRP A 103 -8.11 10.07 -8.44
C TRP A 103 -7.08 11.19 -8.49
N ALA A 104 -6.44 11.52 -7.36
CA ALA A 104 -5.42 12.56 -7.29
C ALA A 104 -4.23 12.30 -8.24
N ALA A 105 -3.80 11.04 -8.38
CA ALA A 105 -2.73 10.64 -9.29
C ALA A 105 -3.05 10.85 -10.79
N ARG A 106 -4.32 11.07 -11.15
CA ARG A 106 -4.79 11.27 -12.52
C ARG A 106 -5.40 12.64 -12.81
N LYS A 107 -5.62 13.47 -11.78
CA LYS A 107 -6.32 14.75 -11.93
C LYS A 107 -5.64 15.71 -12.90
N ASP A 108 -4.30 15.72 -12.89
CA ASP A 108 -3.49 16.71 -13.62
C ASP A 108 -2.64 16.06 -14.75
N LYS A 109 -3.05 14.87 -15.22
CA LYS A 109 -2.48 14.19 -16.39
C LYS A 109 -3.43 14.28 -17.57
#